data_AF-A0A2E9BU60-F1
#
_entry.id   AF-A0A2E9BU60-F1
#
_cell.length_a   1.000
_cell.length_b   1.000
_cell.length_c   1.000
_cell.angle_alpha   90.00
_cell.angle_beta   90.00
_cell.angle_gamma   90.00
#
_symmetry.space_group_name_H-M   'P 1'
#
loop_
_entity.id
_entity.type
_entity.pdbx_description
1 polymer ?
#
loop_
_entity_poly.entity_id
_entity_poly.type
_entity_poly.pdbx_seq_one_letter_code
_entity_poly.pdbx_strand_id
1 'polypeptide(L)' 'MKNSSLTRSEAAVATAWTLFSRLHDEPSRAHAHRLVTWLGEDPLHVRALDDALTLWALAGAALSRPACGDDATVPRTGLQ' A
#
# COMPACT_ATOMS: atom_id res chain seq x y z
N MET A 1 2.26 29.60 -7.73
CA MET A 1 2.37 29.03 -6.36
C MET A 1 1.54 27.75 -6.29
N LYS A 2 2.07 26.60 -6.72
CA LYS A 2 1.35 25.30 -6.69
C LYS A 2 2.15 24.20 -5.98
N ASN A 3 3.36 24.51 -5.51
CA ASN A 3 4.36 23.53 -5.09
C ASN A 3 4.25 23.19 -3.59
N SER A 4 3.78 24.13 -2.76
CA SER A 4 3.76 23.98 -1.29
C SER A 4 2.63 23.08 -0.78
N SER A 5 1.57 22.88 -1.57
CA SER A 5 0.47 21.99 -1.21
C SER A 5 0.80 20.53 -1.53
N LEU A 6 1.56 20.30 -2.61
CA LEU A 6 1.99 18.95 -3.01
C LEU A 6 2.95 18.36 -1.97
N THR A 7 3.93 19.16 -1.53
CA THR A 7 4.92 18.73 -0.52
C THR A 7 4.28 18.41 0.83
N ARG A 8 3.22 19.14 1.22
CA ARG A 8 2.47 18.85 2.45
C ARG A 8 1.66 17.56 2.32
N SER A 9 1.07 17.31 1.15
CA SER A 9 0.34 16.08 0.86
C SER A 9 1.26 14.86 0.83
N GLU A 10 2.43 14.96 0.21
CA GLU A 10 3.43 13.89 0.18
C GLU A 10 3.96 13.58 1.58
N ALA A 11 4.21 14.60 2.41
CA ALA A 11 4.61 14.42 3.80
C ALA A 11 3.53 13.72 4.64
N ALA A 12 2.25 14.03 4.41
CA ALA A 12 1.13 13.35 5.06
C ALA A 12 1.06 11.87 4.64
N VAL A 13 1.26 11.56 3.36
CA VAL A 13 1.28 10.18 2.85
C VAL A 13 2.45 9.38 3.47
N ALA A 14 3.65 9.97 3.54
CA ALA A 14 4.80 9.33 4.17
C ALA A 14 4.59 9.06 5.68
N THR A 15 3.89 9.98 6.36
CA THR A 15 3.54 9.83 7.78
C THR A 15 2.49 8.73 7.97
N ALA A 16 1.45 8.70 7.14
CA ALA A 16 0.44 7.66 7.14
C ALA A 16 1.05 6.27 6.93
N TRP A 17 1.95 6.16 5.94
CA TRP A 17 2.69 4.92 5.66
C TRP A 17 3.47 4.44 6.89
N THR A 18 4.22 5.34 7.53
CA THR A 18 5.02 5.01 8.71
C THR A 18 4.16 4.54 9.89
N LEU A 19 3.05 5.22 10.16
CA LEU A 19 2.15 4.86 11.25
C LEU A 19 1.45 3.53 10.98
N PHE A 20 1.00 3.30 9.75
CA PHE A 20 0.37 2.05 9.35
C PHE A 20 1.35 0.88 9.40
N SER A 21 2.55 1.01 8.81
CA SER A 21 3.57 -0.04 8.83
C SER A 21 3.92 -0.46 10.26
N ARG A 22 4.12 0.50 11.19
CA ARG A 22 4.40 0.17 12.61
C ARG A 22 3.26 -0.58 13.28
N LEU A 23 2.01 -0.21 13.00
CA LEU A 23 0.84 -0.91 13.54
C LEU A 23 0.70 -2.32 12.94
N HIS A 24 1.01 -2.46 11.64
CA HIS A 24 0.94 -3.73 10.93
C HIS A 24 2.04 -4.70 11.39
N ASP A 25 3.27 -4.20 11.56
CA ASP A 25 4.42 -5.00 12.00
C ASP A 25 4.33 -5.38 13.49
N GLU A 26 3.86 -4.46 14.33
CA GLU A 26 3.66 -4.68 15.76
C GLU A 26 2.26 -4.20 16.18
N PRO A 27 1.24 -5.08 16.13
CA PRO A 27 -0.12 -4.72 16.50
C PRO A 27 -0.21 -4.45 18.00
N SER A 28 -0.32 -3.16 18.36
CA SER A 28 -0.45 -2.71 19.74
C SER A 28 -1.50 -1.61 19.88
N ARG A 29 -2.14 -1.54 21.06
CA ARG A 29 -3.12 -0.49 21.37
C ARG A 29 -2.50 0.91 21.32
N ALA A 30 -1.22 1.04 21.67
CA ALA A 30 -0.50 2.30 21.60
C ALA A 30 -0.29 2.76 20.14
N HIS A 31 0.07 1.84 19.24
CA HIS A 31 0.21 2.14 17.82
C HIS A 31 -1.13 2.50 17.17
N ALA A 32 -2.20 1.78 17.52
CA ALA A 32 -3.54 2.08 17.04
C ALA A 32 -4.01 3.47 17.52
N HIS A 33 -3.77 3.80 18.79
CA HIS A 33 -4.13 5.12 19.32
C HIS A 33 -3.36 6.24 18.63
N ARG A 34 -2.04 6.08 18.39
CA ARG A 34 -1.25 7.08 17.65
C ARG A 34 -1.78 7.33 16.24
N LEU A 35 -2.16 6.26 15.53
CA LEU A 35 -2.75 6.38 14.20
C LEU A 35 -4.09 7.12 14.25
N VAL A 36 -4.98 6.74 15.17
CA VAL A 36 -6.30 7.39 15.33
C VAL A 36 -6.18 8.85 15.75
N THR A 37 -5.25 9.17 16.66
CA THR A 37 -4.98 10.56 17.06
C THR A 37 -4.54 11.38 15.86
N TRP A 38 -3.56 10.90 15.09
CA TRP A 38 -3.07 11.61 13.92
C TRP A 38 -4.17 11.82 12.87
N LEU A 39 -5.00 10.81 12.61
CA LEU A 39 -6.15 10.91 11.69
C LEU A 39 -7.19 11.96 12.13
N GLY A 40 -7.31 12.19 13.43
CA GLY A 40 -8.25 13.18 13.98
C GLY A 40 -7.79 14.63 13.88
N GLU A 41 -6.51 14.88 13.53
CA GLU A 41 -5.94 16.24 13.49
C GLU A 41 -6.31 17.02 12.21
N ASP A 42 -6.40 16.35 11.06
CA ASP A 42 -6.69 16.98 9.77
C ASP A 42 -7.46 16.00 8.85
N PRO A 43 -8.57 16.41 8.21
CA PRO A 43 -9.26 15.58 7.23
C PRO A 43 -8.36 15.12 6.06
N LEU A 44 -7.30 15.85 5.73
CA LEU A 44 -6.31 15.44 4.72
C LEU A 44 -5.52 14.19 5.14
N HIS A 45 -5.36 13.95 6.44
CA HIS A 45 -4.67 12.75 6.95
C HIS A 45 -5.45 11.48 6.63
N VAL A 46 -6.78 11.54 6.65
CA VAL A 46 -7.65 10.42 6.24
C VAL A 46 -7.43 10.10 4.78
N ARG A 47 -7.39 11.12 3.92
CA ARG A 47 -7.14 10.92 2.48
C ARG A 47 -5.74 10.37 2.22
N ALA A 48 -4.73 10.90 2.92
CA ALA A 48 -3.36 10.44 2.80
C ALA A 48 -3.19 8.97 3.23
N LEU A 49 -3.93 8.54 4.27
CA LEU A 49 -3.97 7.12 4.67
C LEU A 49 -4.65 6.25 3.61
N ASP A 50 -5.78 6.69 3.04
CA ASP A 50 -6.47 5.97 1.98
C ASP A 50 -5.58 5.74 0.74
N ASP A 51 -4.85 6.78 0.32
CA ASP A 51 -3.89 6.68 -0.78
C ASP A 51 -2.75 5.69 -0.45
N ALA A 52 -2.23 5.73 0.77
CA ALA A 52 -1.19 4.80 1.24
C ALA A 52 -1.69 3.33 1.28
N LEU A 53 -2.90 3.09 1.77
CA LEU A 53 -3.52 1.76 1.82
C LEU A 53 -3.81 1.22 0.42
N THR A 54 -4.24 2.08 -0.50
CA THR A 54 -4.45 1.71 -1.90
C THR A 54 -3.15 1.23 -2.54
N LEU A 55 -2.05 1.98 -2.36
CA LEU A 55 -0.73 1.57 -2.86
C LEU A 55 -0.25 0.26 -2.24
N TRP A 56 -0.48 0.07 -0.93
CA TRP A 56 -0.13 -1.16 -0.25
C TRP A 56 -0.90 -2.37 -0.80
N ALA A 57 -2.21 -2.24 -1.03
CA ALA A 57 -3.04 -3.28 -1.62
C ALA A 57 -2.61 -3.62 -3.06
N LEU A 58 -2.26 -2.61 -3.87
CA LEU A 58 -1.76 -2.80 -5.23
C LEU A 58 -0.41 -3.55 -5.24
N ALA A 59 0.50 -3.20 -4.33
CA ALA A 59 1.77 -3.92 -4.18
C ALA A 59 1.53 -5.38 -3.78
N GLY A 60 0.64 -5.63 -2.81
CA GLY A 60 0.25 -6.99 -2.41
C GLY A 60 -0.40 -7.79 -3.55
N ALA A 61 -1.27 -7.16 -4.34
CA ALA A 61 -1.90 -7.78 -5.50
C ALA A 61 -0.89 -8.14 -6.60
N ALA A 62 0.11 -7.28 -6.84
CA ALA A 62 1.20 -7.56 -7.77
C ALA A 62 2.04 -8.78 -7.32
N LEU A 63 2.30 -8.90 -6.01
CA LEU A 63 3.02 -10.05 -5.44
C LEU A 63 2.19 -11.34 -5.43
N SER A 64 0.87 -11.24 -5.34
CA SER A 64 -0.05 -12.39 -5.29
C SER A 64 -0.44 -12.93 -6.67
N ARG A 65 -0.06 -12.24 -7.76
CA ARG A 65 -0.34 -12.71 -9.11
C ARG A 65 0.45 -13.99 -9.35
N PRO A 66 -0.21 -15.16 -9.54
CA PRO A 66 0.50 -16.36 -9.91
C PRO A 66 1.23 -16.07 -11.22
N ALA A 67 2.51 -16.46 -11.31
CA ALA A 67 3.20 -16.54 -12.58
C ALA A 67 2.31 -17.42 -13.46
N CYS A 68 1.62 -16.81 -14.42
CA CYS A 68 0.87 -17.54 -15.42
C CYS A 68 1.92 -18.43 -16.07
N GLY A 69 1.87 -19.73 -15.78
CA GLY A 69 2.79 -20.70 -16.31
C GLY A 69 2.72 -20.59 -17.81
N ASP A 70 3.77 -20.04 -18.40
CA ASP A 70 3.95 -20.06 -19.84
C ASP A 70 4.04 -21.53 -20.25
N ASP A 71 3.00 -21.92 -20.97
CA ASP A 71 2.95 -23.01 -21.92
C ASP A 71 3.38 -24.39 -21.40
N ALA A 72 2.38 -25.18 -21.00
CA ALA A 72 2.46 -26.62 -21.15
C ALA A 72 2.78 -26.93 -22.62
N THR A 73 4.07 -27.08 -22.91
CA THR A 73 4.58 -27.59 -24.18
C THR A 73 3.99 -28.99 -24.36
N VAL A 74 2.88 -29.06 -25.08
CA VAL A 74 2.29 -30.32 -25.53
C VAL A 74 3.29 -30.95 -26.50
N PRO A 75 3.86 -32.14 -26.22
CA PRO A 75 4.67 -32.83 -27.22
C PRO A 75 3.72 -33.26 -28.34
N ARG A 76 3.76 -32.55 -29.48
CA ARG A 76 3.12 -33.02 -30.71
C ARG A 76 3.84 -34.29 -31.13
N THR A 77 3.27 -35.44 -30.78
CA THR A 77 3.62 -36.74 -31.34
C THR A 77 3.24 -36.70 -32.82
N GLY A 78 4.21 -36.35 -33.67
CA GLY A 78 4.10 -36.44 -35.12
C GLY A 78 4.88 -37.66 -35.59
N LEU A 79 4.15 -38.63 -36.13
CA LEU A 79 4.66 -39.81 -36.84
C LEU A 79 5.79 -39.47 -37.83
N GLN A 80 6.86 -40.27 -37.78
CA GLN A 80 7.58 -40.73 -38.98
C GLN A 80 7.60 -42.25 -38.97
#